data_AF-A0A7S3WJW7-F1
#
_entry.id   AF-A0A7S3WJW7-F1
#
_cell.length_a   1.000
_cell.length_b   1.000
_cell.length_c   1.000
_cell.angle_alpha   90.00
_cell.angle_beta   90.00
_cell.angle_gamma   90.00
#
_symmetry.space_group_name_H-M   'P 1'
#
loop_
_entity.id
_entity.type
_entity.pdbx_description
1 polymer ?
#
loop_
_entity_poly.entity_id
_entity_poly.type
_entity_poly.pdbx_seq_one_letter_code
_entity_poly.pdbx_strand_id
1 'polypeptide(L)'
;MLEHAGWVLQNNPQIVLEAVKQSGVALKYASVQCQGDRTIVLEAVRQKGDALKYASENFGNDAGIMFEAVRHDGLMLRFASEAIRNNSEIVLQAVRRSAGALEHAGRTPQSNRDIVLAAVRRDG
;
A
#
# COMPACT_ATOMS: atom_id res chain seq x y z
N MET A 1 -4.75 19.16 10.26
CA MET A 1 -3.70 20.19 10.12
C MET A 1 -3.50 20.65 8.67
N LEU A 2 -3.39 19.76 7.67
CA LEU A 2 -3.24 20.18 6.26
C LEU A 2 -4.51 20.67 5.55
N GLU A 3 -5.70 20.29 6.01
CA GLU A 3 -6.98 20.63 5.35
C GLU A 3 -7.25 22.15 5.24
N HIS A 4 -6.72 22.96 6.16
CA HIS A 4 -6.83 24.42 6.15
C HIS A 4 -5.50 25.13 5.87
N ALA A 5 -4.46 24.37 5.52
CA ALA A 5 -3.13 24.89 5.30
C ALA A 5 -3.04 25.53 3.90
N GLY A 6 -2.42 26.72 3.80
CA GLY A 6 -2.21 27.40 2.52
C GLY A 6 -1.32 26.62 1.55
N TRP A 7 -1.36 26.98 0.26
CA TRP A 7 -0.65 26.31 -0.83
C TRP A 7 0.85 26.07 -0.57
N VAL A 8 1.51 26.99 0.15
CA VAL A 8 2.93 26.86 0.53
C VAL A 8 3.18 25.64 1.43
N LEU A 9 2.24 25.33 2.34
CA LEU A 9 2.38 24.24 3.30
C LEU A 9 2.10 22.88 2.65
N GLN A 10 1.14 22.82 1.72
CA GLN A 10 0.82 21.60 0.96
C GLN A 10 1.94 21.17 0.01
N ASN A 11 2.78 22.12 -0.43
CA ASN A 11 3.93 21.85 -1.30
C ASN A 11 5.24 21.61 -0.55
N ASN A 12 5.27 21.78 0.78
CA ASN A 12 6.48 21.58 1.55
C ASN A 12 6.60 20.11 1.97
N PRO A 13 7.56 19.33 1.42
CA PRO A 13 7.65 17.89 1.68
C PRO A 13 7.85 17.55 3.17
N GLN A 14 8.58 18.39 3.91
CA GLN A 14 8.83 18.16 5.34
C GLN A 14 7.55 18.33 6.16
N ILE A 15 6.76 19.37 5.87
CA ILE A 15 5.48 19.62 6.56
C ILE A 15 4.48 18.53 6.23
N VAL A 16 4.41 18.13 4.95
CA VAL A 16 3.56 17.03 4.52
C VAL A 16 3.98 15.72 5.20
N LEU A 17 5.29 15.43 5.26
CA LEU A 17 5.81 14.23 5.92
C LEU A 17 5.40 14.17 7.40
N GLU A 18 5.55 15.26 8.15
CA GLU A 18 5.11 15.31 9.56
C GLU A 18 3.59 15.17 9.71
N ALA A 19 2.82 15.71 8.77
CA ALA A 19 1.37 15.55 8.77
C ALA A 19 0.95 14.09 8.49
N VAL A 20 1.59 13.39 7.54
CA VAL A 20 1.23 12.00 7.23
C VAL A 20 1.65 11.03 8.33
N LYS A 21 2.73 11.31 9.06
CA LYS A 21 3.11 10.55 10.27
C LYS A 21 2.00 10.59 11.33
N GLN A 22 1.27 11.69 11.44
CA GLN A 22 0.14 11.81 12.36
C GLN A 22 -1.15 11.23 11.77
N SER A 23 -1.38 11.40 10.47
CA SER A 23 -2.56 10.92 9.75
C SER A 23 -2.26 10.63 8.29
N GLY A 24 -2.27 9.37 7.86
CA GLY A 24 -1.99 8.98 6.47
C GLY A 24 -2.98 9.60 5.47
N VAL A 25 -4.20 9.93 5.93
CA VAL A 25 -5.21 10.65 5.13
C VAL A 25 -4.76 12.06 4.76
N ALA A 26 -3.79 12.64 5.49
CA ALA A 26 -3.25 13.96 5.20
C ALA A 26 -2.63 14.06 3.79
N LEU A 27 -2.21 12.93 3.20
CA LEU A 27 -1.72 12.83 1.83
C LEU A 27 -2.72 13.39 0.80
N LYS A 28 -4.03 13.26 1.05
CA LYS A 28 -5.11 13.80 0.20
C LYS A 28 -4.99 15.31 -0.04
N TYR A 29 -4.42 16.04 0.93
CA TYR A 29 -4.31 17.50 0.89
C TYR A 29 -2.92 17.98 0.45
N ALA A 30 -1.98 17.07 0.21
CA ALA A 30 -0.65 17.42 -0.27
C ALA A 30 -0.69 17.79 -1.76
N SER A 31 0.36 18.48 -2.23
CA SER A 31 0.50 18.74 -3.66
C SER A 31 0.73 17.45 -4.45
N VAL A 32 0.45 17.49 -5.76
CA VAL A 32 0.68 16.34 -6.67
C VAL A 32 2.13 15.86 -6.59
N GLN A 33 3.10 16.77 -6.45
CA GLN A 33 4.50 16.40 -6.28
C GLN A 33 4.73 15.59 -5.00
N CYS A 34 4.11 15.97 -3.89
CA CYS A 34 4.22 15.23 -2.63
C CYS A 34 3.41 13.92 -2.65
N GLN A 35 2.30 13.87 -3.40
CA GLN A 35 1.51 12.66 -3.64
C GLN A 35 2.24 11.63 -4.52
N GLY A 36 3.23 12.08 -5.30
CA GLY A 36 4.14 11.22 -6.05
C GLY A 36 5.46 10.95 -5.32
N ASP A 37 5.69 11.56 -4.16
CA ASP A 37 6.92 11.30 -3.41
C ASP A 37 6.84 9.96 -2.69
N ARG A 38 7.70 9.03 -3.11
CA ARG A 38 7.77 7.69 -2.55
C ARG A 38 7.88 7.65 -1.02
N THR A 39 8.67 8.55 -0.42
CA THR A 39 8.92 8.56 1.02
C THR A 39 7.67 8.99 1.78
N ILE A 40 7.03 10.06 1.31
CA ILE A 40 5.78 10.57 1.89
C ILE A 40 4.66 9.54 1.74
N VAL A 41 4.52 8.95 0.55
CA VAL A 41 3.48 7.94 0.28
C VAL A 41 3.69 6.70 1.13
N LEU A 42 4.93 6.19 1.23
CA LEU A 42 5.23 5.05 2.09
C LEU A 42 4.87 5.33 3.55
N GLU A 43 5.20 6.52 4.06
CA GLU A 43 4.88 6.88 5.44
C GLU A 43 3.36 7.01 5.65
N ALA A 44 2.65 7.58 4.68
CA ALA A 44 1.19 7.65 4.71
C ALA A 44 0.54 6.26 4.72
N VAL A 45 1.04 5.33 3.89
CA VAL A 45 0.55 3.94 3.80
C VAL A 45 0.87 3.15 5.07
N ARG A 46 2.05 3.35 5.68
CA ARG A 46 2.38 2.77 6.99
C ARG A 46 1.38 3.19 8.06
N GLN A 47 1.05 4.49 8.08
CA GLN A 47 0.09 5.03 9.03
C GLN A 47 -1.33 4.49 8.74
N LYS A 48 -1.73 4.45 7.48
CA LYS A 48 -3.03 3.92 7.04
C LYS A 48 -2.93 3.32 5.65
N GLY A 49 -3.08 2.00 5.53
CA GLY A 49 -2.86 1.29 4.26
C GLY A 49 -3.70 1.81 3.08
N ASP A 50 -4.93 2.28 3.32
CA ASP A 50 -5.78 2.84 2.27
C ASP A 50 -5.38 4.24 1.79
N ALA A 51 -4.37 4.88 2.42
CA ALA A 51 -3.84 6.17 1.99
C ALA A 51 -3.21 6.11 0.60
N LEU A 52 -2.82 4.91 0.13
CA LEU A 52 -2.29 4.69 -1.21
C LEU A 52 -3.23 5.22 -2.31
N LYS A 53 -4.54 5.26 -2.08
CA LYS A 53 -5.52 5.82 -3.03
C LYS A 53 -5.37 7.33 -3.29
N TYR A 54 -4.60 8.02 -2.45
CA TYR A 54 -4.29 9.45 -2.60
C TYR A 54 -2.93 9.70 -3.26
N ALA A 55 -2.16 8.65 -3.55
CA ALA A 55 -0.93 8.79 -4.32
C ALA A 55 -1.28 9.21 -5.77
N SER A 56 -0.48 10.10 -6.34
CA SER A 56 -0.64 10.53 -7.74
C SER A 56 0.06 9.58 -8.71
N GLU A 57 1.08 8.86 -8.24
CA GLU A 57 1.79 7.84 -9.00
C GLU A 57 1.27 6.43 -8.70
N ASN A 58 1.43 5.55 -9.68
CA ASN A 58 1.13 4.13 -9.50
C ASN A 58 2.30 3.42 -8.81
N PHE A 59 2.21 3.23 -7.50
CA PHE A 59 3.19 2.47 -6.72
C PHE A 59 2.96 0.95 -6.72
N GLY A 60 2.13 0.43 -7.61
CA GLY A 60 1.87 -1.01 -7.74
C GLY A 60 3.13 -1.84 -8.01
N ASN A 61 4.20 -1.24 -8.54
CA ASN A 61 5.48 -1.90 -8.75
C ASN A 61 6.50 -1.68 -7.61
N ASP A 62 6.17 -0.85 -6.61
CA ASP A 62 7.04 -0.60 -5.47
C ASP A 62 6.80 -1.67 -4.39
N ALA A 63 7.76 -2.57 -4.23
CA ALA A 63 7.65 -3.67 -3.28
C ALA A 63 7.44 -3.22 -1.83
N GLY A 64 8.07 -2.12 -1.42
CA GLY A 64 7.97 -1.62 -0.04
C GLY A 64 6.59 -1.02 0.26
N ILE A 65 6.09 -0.18 -0.64
CA ILE A 65 4.74 0.39 -0.51
C ILE A 65 3.68 -0.71 -0.60
N MET A 66 3.81 -1.63 -1.55
CA MET A 66 2.86 -2.74 -1.69
C MET A 66 2.88 -3.68 -0.51
N PHE A 67 4.06 -3.98 0.07
CA PHE A 67 4.15 -4.78 1.28
C PHE A 67 3.38 -4.12 2.44
N GLU A 68 3.57 -2.83 2.68
CA GLU A 68 2.81 -2.12 3.72
C GLU A 68 1.32 -2.05 3.42
N ALA A 69 0.92 -1.81 2.17
CA ALA A 69 -0.49 -1.77 1.77
C ALA A 69 -1.19 -3.12 2.05
N VAL A 70 -0.57 -4.24 1.65
CA VAL A 70 -1.16 -5.58 1.86
C VAL A 70 -1.15 -6.03 3.32
N ARG A 71 -0.27 -5.47 4.16
CA ARG A 71 -0.31 -5.72 5.62
C ARG A 71 -1.59 -5.17 6.26
N HIS A 72 -2.09 -4.04 5.76
CA HIS A 72 -3.33 -3.42 6.23
C HIS A 72 -4.56 -4.08 5.60
N ASP A 73 -4.56 -4.26 4.28
CA ASP A 73 -5.62 -4.95 3.54
C ASP A 73 -5.03 -5.83 2.44
N GLY A 74 -5.14 -7.15 2.60
CA GLY A 74 -4.58 -8.12 1.66
C GLY A 74 -5.13 -7.98 0.23
N LEU A 75 -6.35 -7.43 0.07
CA LEU A 75 -6.95 -7.21 -1.24
C LEU A 75 -6.27 -6.09 -2.03
N MET A 76 -5.39 -5.29 -1.39
CA MET A 76 -4.55 -4.32 -2.09
C MET A 76 -3.63 -4.97 -3.12
N LEU A 77 -3.36 -6.28 -3.01
CA LEU A 77 -2.57 -7.03 -3.99
C LEU A 77 -3.12 -6.91 -5.42
N ARG A 78 -4.42 -6.67 -5.60
CA ARG A 78 -5.05 -6.45 -6.92
C ARG A 78 -4.51 -5.25 -7.69
N PHE A 79 -3.96 -4.26 -6.97
CA PHE A 79 -3.36 -3.06 -7.55
C PHE A 79 -1.87 -3.24 -7.86
N ALA A 80 -1.26 -4.35 -7.46
CA ALA A 80 0.16 -4.58 -7.65
C ALA A 80 0.48 -4.97 -9.10
N SER A 81 1.71 -4.64 -9.52
CA SER A 81 2.26 -5.07 -10.80
C SER A 81 2.35 -6.60 -10.84
N GLU A 82 2.48 -7.16 -12.04
CA GLU A 82 2.68 -8.61 -12.19
C GLU A 82 3.94 -9.11 -11.45
N ALA A 83 5.01 -8.32 -11.43
CA ALA A 83 6.22 -8.66 -10.70
C ALA A 83 5.96 -8.78 -9.18
N ILE A 84 5.21 -7.83 -8.61
CA ILE A 84 4.83 -7.87 -7.19
C ILE A 84 3.85 -9.02 -6.90
N ARG A 85 2.90 -9.28 -7.81
CA ARG A 85 1.97 -10.42 -7.68
C ARG A 85 2.67 -11.78 -7.76
N ASN A 86 3.89 -11.87 -8.28
CA ASN A 86 4.72 -13.07 -8.25
C ASN A 86 5.74 -13.09 -7.10
N ASN A 87 5.82 -12.02 -6.30
CA ASN A 87 6.63 -12.00 -5.09
C ASN A 87 5.95 -12.81 -3.99
N SER A 88 6.50 -14.00 -3.69
CA SER A 88 5.90 -14.94 -2.74
C SER A 88 5.80 -14.38 -1.32
N GLU A 89 6.71 -13.50 -0.91
CA GLU A 89 6.69 -12.89 0.43
C GLU A 89 5.51 -11.92 0.57
N ILE A 90 5.36 -11.01 -0.39
CA ILE A 90 4.25 -10.04 -0.41
C ILE A 90 2.91 -10.77 -0.55
N VAL A 91 2.84 -11.76 -1.43
CA VAL A 91 1.60 -12.53 -1.65
C VAL A 91 1.23 -13.34 -0.40
N LEU A 92 2.18 -14.02 0.22
CA LEU A 92 1.92 -14.74 1.47
C LEU A 92 1.40 -13.79 2.54
N GLN A 93 1.98 -12.59 2.64
CA GLN A 93 1.50 -11.60 3.60
C GLN A 93 0.09 -11.11 3.29
N ALA A 94 -0.22 -10.86 2.01
CA ALA A 94 -1.56 -10.50 1.57
C ALA A 94 -2.59 -11.60 1.90
N VAL A 95 -2.27 -12.86 1.61
CA VAL A 95 -3.13 -14.02 1.88
C VAL A 95 -3.38 -14.21 3.38
N ARG A 96 -2.37 -14.01 4.22
CA ARG A 96 -2.52 -14.06 5.69
C ARG A 96 -3.49 -12.99 6.20
N ARG A 97 -3.51 -11.82 5.55
CA ARG A 97 -4.40 -10.70 5.87
C ARG A 97 -5.82 -10.93 5.36
N SER A 98 -5.95 -11.40 4.11
CA SER A 98 -7.20 -11.66 3.40
C SER A 98 -7.01 -12.87 2.48
N ALA A 99 -7.63 -14.02 2.76
CA ALA A 99 -7.45 -15.24 1.97
C ALA A 99 -7.79 -15.06 0.48
N GLY A 100 -8.83 -14.27 0.19
CA GLY A 100 -9.22 -13.88 -1.17
C GLY A 100 -8.10 -13.19 -1.98
N ALA A 101 -7.06 -12.65 -1.34
CA ALA A 101 -5.91 -12.08 -2.05
C ALA A 101 -5.20 -13.10 -2.96
N LEU A 102 -5.34 -14.40 -2.70
CA LEU A 102 -4.80 -15.47 -3.55
C LEU A 102 -5.34 -15.42 -4.99
N GLU A 103 -6.56 -14.91 -5.20
CA GLU A 103 -7.16 -14.77 -6.53
C GLU A 103 -6.37 -13.79 -7.43
N HIS A 104 -5.69 -12.83 -6.80
CA HIS A 104 -4.88 -11.81 -7.46
C HIS A 104 -3.42 -12.21 -7.56
N ALA A 105 -2.98 -13.29 -6.92
CA ALA A 105 -1.59 -13.71 -6.99
C ALA A 105 -1.21 -14.20 -8.40
N GLY A 106 0.08 -14.12 -8.72
CA GLY A 106 0.62 -14.72 -9.94
C GLY A 106 0.65 -16.26 -9.85
N ARG A 107 0.92 -16.91 -10.99
CA ARG A 107 0.86 -18.38 -11.10
C ARG A 107 1.80 -19.10 -10.13
N THR A 108 2.97 -18.52 -9.87
CA THR A 108 3.99 -19.15 -9.02
C THR A 108 3.52 -19.24 -7.56
N PRO A 109 3.09 -18.13 -6.90
CA PRO A 109 2.47 -18.22 -5.57
C PRO A 109 1.19 -19.04 -5.50
N GLN A 110 0.34 -19.03 -6.55
CA GLN A 110 -0.88 -19.85 -6.58
C GLN A 110 -0.61 -21.36 -6.57
N SER A 111 0.54 -21.78 -7.09
CA SER A 111 0.99 -23.18 -7.03
C SER A 111 1.84 -23.48 -5.78
N ASN A 112 2.13 -22.47 -4.95
CA ASN A 112 2.93 -22.66 -3.75
C ASN A 112 2.05 -23.23 -2.63
N ARG A 113 2.39 -24.47 -2.22
CA ARG A 113 1.64 -25.21 -1.20
C ARG A 113 1.46 -24.42 0.10
N ASP A 114 2.48 -23.73 0.59
CA ASP A 114 2.42 -23.02 1.87
C ASP A 114 1.47 -21.82 1.80
N ILE A 115 1.46 -21.12 0.66
CA ILE A 115 0.57 -19.98 0.43
C ILE A 115 -0.88 -20.45 0.29
N VAL A 116 -1.13 -21.51 -0.50
CA VAL A 116 -2.48 -22.07 -0.67
C VAL A 116 -3.03 -22.58 0.67
N LEU A 117 -2.21 -23.29 1.46
CA LEU A 117 -2.60 -23.74 2.79
C LEU A 117 -2.91 -22.57 3.74
N ALA A 118 -2.20 -21.44 3.61
CA ALA A 118 -2.49 -20.25 4.40
C ALA A 118 -3.87 -19.66 4.07
N ALA A 119 -4.29 -19.67 2.80
CA ALA A 119 -5.62 -19.21 2.38
C ALA A 119 -6.73 -20.09 2.96
N VAL A 120 -6.61 -21.42 2.80
CA VAL A 120 -7.63 -22.38 3.26
C VAL A 120 -7.87 -22.29 4.77
N ARG A 121 -6.82 -22.07 5.56
CA ARG A 121 -6.93 -21.92 7.02
C ARG A 121 -7.68 -20.66 7.48
N ARG A 122 -7.87 -19.68 6.60
CA ARG A 122 -8.49 -18.39 6.90
C ARG A 122 -9.97 -18.35 6.51
N ASP A 123 -10.37 -19.15 5.53
CA ASP A 123 -11.75 -19.25 5.02
C ASP A 123 -12.60 -20.32 5.73
N GLY A 124 -12.00 -21.06 6.67
CA GLY A 124 -12.66 -22.08 7.50
C GLY A 124 -12.93 -21.65 8.93
#